data_AF-A0A846PT34-F1
#
_entry.id   AF-A0A846PT34-F1
#
_cell.length_a   1.000
_cell.length_b   1.000
_cell.length_c   1.000
_cell.angle_alpha   90.00
_cell.angle_beta   90.00
_cell.angle_gamma   90.00
#
_symmetry.space_group_name_H-M   'P 1'
#
loop_
_entity.id
_entity.type
_entity.pdbx_description
1 polymer ?
#
loop_
_entity_poly.entity_id
_entity_poly.type
_entity_poly.pdbx_seq_one_letter_code
_entity_poly.pdbx_strand_id
1 'polypeptide(L)' 'MPIDGFVDYRKREFCNDVRCPVQVELNKQKEGSEEYERIRKTCSESCRFTTWQFHHWLIDKGYLIIRPKGG' A
#
# COMPACT_ATOMS: atom_id res chain seq x y z
N MET A 1 -13.73 0.20 -9.58
CA MET A 1 -14.25 -0.59 -10.71
C MET A 1 -13.06 -1.20 -11.39
N PRO A 2 -13.01 -2.52 -11.58
CA PRO A 2 -11.96 -3.15 -12.37
C PRO A 2 -12.05 -2.63 -13.80
N ILE A 3 -10.90 -2.30 -14.40
CA ILE A 3 -10.80 -1.92 -15.81
C ILE A 3 -10.40 -3.17 -16.58
N ASP A 4 -11.19 -3.54 -17.58
CA ASP A 4 -10.93 -4.74 -18.38
C ASP A 4 -9.53 -4.70 -19.03
N GLY A 5 -8.79 -5.80 -18.91
CA GLY A 5 -7.38 -5.88 -19.35
C GLY A 5 -6.35 -5.30 -18.37
N PHE A 6 -6.74 -4.77 -17.21
CA PHE A 6 -5.82 -4.23 -16.19
C PHE A 6 -5.92 -4.99 -14.87
N VAL A 7 -4.83 -4.96 -14.09
CA VAL A 7 -4.80 -5.44 -12.71
C VAL A 7 -4.81 -4.27 -11.74
N ASP A 8 -5.66 -4.34 -10.73
CA ASP A 8 -5.75 -3.33 -9.68
C ASP A 8 -4.60 -3.50 -8.67
N TYR A 9 -4.08 -2.37 -8.18
CA TYR A 9 -3.15 -2.36 -7.05
C TYR A 9 -3.82 -2.91 -5.80
N ARG A 10 -3.17 -3.87 -5.12
CA ARG A 10 -3.72 -4.48 -3.90
C ARG A 10 -3.26 -3.73 -2.65
N LYS A 11 -4.15 -3.66 -1.66
CA LYS A 11 -3.86 -3.03 -0.36
C LYS A 11 -2.57 -3.63 0.22
N ARG A 12 -1.61 -2.75 0.60
CA ARG A 12 -0.32 -3.09 1.22
C ARG A 12 0.64 -3.88 0.33
N GLU A 13 0.37 -4.00 -0.96
CA GLU A 13 1.23 -4.74 -1.89
C GLU A 13 2.64 -4.15 -1.96
N PHE A 14 2.75 -2.82 -2.10
CA PHE A 14 4.04 -2.12 -2.01
C PHE A 14 4.76 -2.42 -0.70
N CYS A 15 4.09 -2.22 0.43
CA CYS A 15 4.70 -2.38 1.76
C CYS A 15 5.19 -3.81 2.01
N ASN A 16 4.50 -4.82 1.49
CA ASN A 16 4.91 -6.21 1.58
C ASN A 16 6.12 -6.50 0.68
N ASP A 17 6.11 -5.99 -0.56
CA ASP A 17 7.20 -6.20 -1.53
C ASP A 17 8.53 -5.59 -1.03
N VAL A 18 8.49 -4.36 -0.51
CA VAL A 18 9.67 -3.68 0.04
C VAL A 18 10.02 -4.11 1.46
N ARG A 19 9.29 -5.08 2.03
CA ARG A 19 9.46 -5.58 3.40
C ARG A 19 9.46 -4.46 4.45
N CYS A 20 8.48 -3.56 4.37
CA CYS A 20 8.30 -2.51 5.36
C CYS A 20 8.25 -3.11 6.78
N PRO A 21 9.10 -2.67 7.73
CA PRO A 21 9.16 -3.28 9.06
C PRO A 21 7.84 -3.14 9.82
N VAL A 22 7.14 -2.00 9.65
CA VAL A 22 5.81 -1.81 10.24
C VAL A 22 4.80 -2.78 9.65
N GLN A 23 4.84 -3.01 8.33
CA GLN A 23 3.93 -3.96 7.68
C GLN A 23 4.21 -5.41 8.09
N VAL A 24 5.48 -5.78 8.30
CA VAL A 24 5.88 -7.09 8.80
C VAL A 24 5.29 -7.35 10.18
N GLU A 25 5.39 -6.40 11.11
CA GLU A 25 4.77 -6.54 12.43
C GLU A 25 3.24 -6.55 12.34
N LEU A 26 2.68 -5.68 11.50
CA LEU A 26 1.24 -5.58 11.31
C LEU A 26 0.62 -6.86 10.71
N ASN A 27 1.36 -7.60 9.88
CA ASN A 27 0.93 -8.89 9.31
C ASN A 27 0.87 -10.02 10.37
N LYS A 28 1.57 -9.88 11.50
CA LYS A 28 1.52 -10.86 12.60
C LYS A 28 0.28 -10.71 13.47
N GLN A 29 -0.41 -9.58 13.38
CA GLN A 29 -1.57 -9.26 14.20
C GLN A 29 -2.87 -9.63 13.49
N LYS A 30 -3.88 -10.03 14.27
CA LYS A 30 -5.25 -10.20 13.76
C LYS A 30 -5.80 -8.84 13.35
N GLU A 31 -6.30 -8.73 12.12
CA GLU A 31 -6.93 -7.50 11.64
C GLU A 31 -8.08 -7.06 12.57
N GLY A 32 -8.09 -5.78 12.92
CA GLY A 32 -9.06 -5.18 13.85
C GLY A 32 -8.78 -5.42 15.34
N SER A 33 -7.70 -6.11 15.72
CA SER A 33 -7.28 -6.15 17.12
C SER A 33 -6.75 -4.79 17.60
N GLU A 34 -6.76 -4.55 18.91
CA GLU A 34 -6.20 -3.32 19.48
C GLU A 34 -4.73 -3.12 19.07
N GLU A 35 -3.95 -4.20 19.09
CA GLU A 35 -2.55 -4.17 18.69
C GLU A 35 -2.38 -3.87 17.20
N TYR A 36 -3.22 -4.46 16.34
CA TYR A 36 -3.22 -4.17 14.92
C TYR A 36 -3.53 -2.69 14.66
N GLU A 37 -4.56 -2.13 15.30
CA GLU A 37 -4.91 -0.72 15.12
C GLU A 37 -3.84 0.22 15.68
N ARG A 38 -3.19 -0.15 16.79
CA ARG A 38 -2.06 0.60 17.35
C ARG A 38 -0.90 0.69 16.37
N ILE A 39 -0.48 -0.43 15.77
CA ILE A 39 0.61 -0.44 14.77
C ILE A 39 0.16 0.27 13.48
N ARG A 40 -1.09 0.08 13.06
CA ARG A 40 -1.64 0.68 11.84
C ARG A 40 -1.60 2.21 11.87
N LYS A 41 -1.76 2.83 13.04
CA LYS A 41 -1.65 4.30 13.18
C LYS A 41 -0.32 4.85 12.67
N THR A 42 0.78 4.13 12.88
CA THR A 42 2.09 4.51 12.33
C THR A 42 2.06 4.60 10.80
N CYS A 43 1.37 3.68 10.13
CA CYS A 43 1.23 3.71 8.67
C CYS A 43 0.37 4.90 8.18
N SER A 44 -0.68 5.27 8.91
CA SER A 44 -1.59 6.34 8.49
C SER A 44 -1.08 7.75 8.80
N GLU A 45 -0.28 7.91 9.86
CA GLU A 45 0.14 9.23 10.36
C GLU A 45 1.60 9.57 10.05
N SER A 46 2.45 8.55 9.88
CA SER A 46 3.91 8.75 9.79
C SER A 46 4.58 7.66 8.95
N CYS A 47 4.06 7.47 7.73
CA CYS A 47 4.66 6.51 6.80
C CYS A 47 6.14 6.82 6.58
N ARG A 48 6.99 5.77 6.63
CA ARG A 48 8.44 5.88 6.45
C ARG A 48 8.86 6.02 4.98
N PHE A 49 7.95 5.72 4.05
CA PHE A 49 8.18 5.81 2.61
C PHE A 49 7.53 7.07 2.06
N THR A 50 8.20 7.68 1.10
CA THR A 50 7.67 8.86 0.41
C THR A 50 6.74 8.45 -0.74
N THR A 51 5.87 9.37 -1.12
CA THR A 51 5.04 9.24 -2.33
C THR A 51 5.88 8.98 -3.58
N TRP A 52 7.09 9.56 -3.65
CA TRP A 52 8.02 9.32 -4.77
C TRP A 52 8.45 7.86 -4.84
N GLN A 53 8.84 7.26 -3.71
CA GLN A 53 9.25 5.85 -3.66
C GLN A 53 8.12 4.91 -4.09
N PHE A 54 6.89 5.21 -3.66
CA PHE A 54 5.72 4.43 -4.06
C PHE A 54 5.45 4.52 -5.56
N HIS A 55 5.48 5.73 -6.14
CA HIS A 55 5.26 5.89 -7.58
C HIS A 55 6.35 5.25 -8.44
N HIS A 56 7.62 5.36 -8.04
CA HIS A 56 8.70 4.68 -8.74
C HIS A 56 8.52 3.16 -8.71
N TRP A 57 8.14 2.61 -7.56
CA TRP A 57 7.82 1.19 -7.47
C TRP A 57 6.66 0.78 -8.37
N LEU A 58 5.60 1.59 -8.48
CA LEU A 58 4.48 1.31 -9.40
C LEU A 58 4.97 1.22 -10.84
N ILE A 59 5.82 2.16 -11.28
CA ILE A 59 6.41 2.16 -12.62
C ILE A 59 7.27 0.92 -12.83
N ASP A 60 8.13 0.57 -11.86
CA ASP A 60 9.02 -0.60 -11.94
C ASP A 60 8.24 -1.91 -12.04
N LYS A 61 7.05 -2.00 -11.42
CA LYS A 61 6.16 -3.16 -11.52
C LYS A 61 5.23 -3.14 -12.74
N GLY A 62 5.30 -2.09 -13.56
CA GLY A 62 4.49 -1.95 -14.78
C GLY A 62 3.04 -1.48 -14.54
N TYR A 63 2.73 -0.90 -13.39
CA TYR A 63 1.41 -0.29 -13.16
C TYR A 63 1.26 1.00 -13.96
N LEU A 64 0.03 1.25 -14.42
CA LEU A 64 -0.37 2.49 -15.06
C LEU A 64 -1.26 3.29 -14.12
N ILE A 65 -0.95 4.58 -13.94
CA ILE A 65 -1.77 5.51 -13.15
C ILE A 65 -2.84 6.08 -14.08
N ILE A 66 -4.09 5.73 -13.83
CA ILE A 66 -5.23 6.13 -14.66
C ILE A 66 -6.05 7.17 -13.92
N ARG A 67 -6.23 8.36 -14.52
CA ARG A 67 -7.15 9.39 -14.02
C ARG A 67 -8.48 9.30 -14.77
N PRO A 68 -9.62 9.03 -14.10
CA PRO A 68 -10.92 9.04 -14.77
C PRO A 68 -11.29 10.47 -15.21
N LYS A 69 -12.17 10.58 -16.21
CA LYS A 69 -12.78 11.87 -16.57
C LYS A 69 -13.76 12.26 -15.46
N GLY A 70 -13.50 13.38 -14.78
CA GLY A 70 -14.39 13.97 -13.76
C GLY A 70 -13.99 13.77 -12.30
N GLY A 71 -12.81 13.20 -12.01
CA GLY A 71 -12.22 13.14 -10.67
C GLY A 71 -11.30 14.32 -10.36
#